data_AF-A0AAU8Z1Q4-F1
#
_entry.id   AF-A0AAU8Z1Q4-F1
#
_cell.length_a   1.000
_cell.length_b   1.000
_cell.length_c   1.000
_cell.angle_alpha   90.00
_cell.angle_beta   90.00
_cell.angle_gamma   90.00
#
_symmetry.space_group_name_H-M   'P 1'
#
loop_
_entity.id
_entity.type
_entity.pdbx_description
1 polymer ?
#
loop_
_entity_poly.entity_id
_entity_poly.type
_entity_poly.pdbx_seq_one_letter_code
_entity_poly.pdbx_strand_id
1 'polypeptide(L)'
;MQIVEYLIDNTVLTVGFKEDNFVVYSAIAYDITLTKQQLLQKAYEQVKLTIEYEKTLEEHSFITEKTGEEFIPEQSKLNKLEVDFNKLQGKVIDQYGNIISTDVIFSIESTNKARIEENKIVEDEVEKDTEYYIIARYKDLEKKQKRIIYCTKIVEEKIGPEKVAIAEAIVDLNNRLQKIEGGN
;
A
#
# COMPACT_ATOMS: atom_id res chain seq x y z
N MET A 1 -18.87 28.30 -4.85
CA MET A 1 -18.03 28.71 -6.00
C MET A 1 -18.83 28.92 -7.27
N GLN A 2 -18.25 29.66 -8.21
CA GLN A 2 -18.79 29.95 -9.52
C GLN A 2 -17.80 29.57 -10.62
N ILE A 3 -18.30 29.15 -11.78
CA ILE A 3 -17.50 28.92 -12.98
C ILE A 3 -17.52 30.18 -13.84
N VAL A 4 -16.40 30.90 -13.86
CA VAL A 4 -16.26 32.16 -14.62
C VAL A 4 -15.65 31.94 -16.01
N GLU A 5 -15.12 30.75 -16.26
CA GLU A 5 -14.59 30.35 -17.56
C GLU A 5 -14.78 28.86 -17.79
N TYR A 6 -15.22 28.49 -18.99
CA TYR A 6 -15.30 27.12 -19.50
C TYR A 6 -14.95 27.15 -20.98
N LEU A 7 -13.67 26.95 -21.29
CA LEU A 7 -13.13 27.10 -22.63
C LEU A 7 -12.56 25.77 -23.13
N ILE A 8 -13.06 25.29 -24.26
CA ILE A 8 -12.54 24.11 -24.95
C ILE A 8 -11.65 24.59 -26.09
N ASP A 9 -10.37 24.24 -26.03
CA ASP A 9 -9.42 24.44 -27.12
C ASP A 9 -8.82 23.09 -27.51
N ASN A 10 -9.20 22.61 -28.70
CA ASN A 10 -8.85 21.29 -29.21
C ASN A 10 -9.15 20.15 -28.22
N THR A 11 -8.13 19.61 -27.57
CA THR A 11 -8.20 18.48 -26.65
C THR A 11 -8.10 18.91 -25.18
N VAL A 12 -8.11 20.22 -24.91
CA VAL A 12 -7.94 20.78 -23.56
C VAL A 12 -9.20 21.55 -23.17
N LEU A 13 -9.67 21.29 -21.96
CA LEU A 13 -10.69 22.08 -21.29
C LEU A 13 -10.04 22.91 -20.20
N THR A 14 -10.17 24.24 -20.31
CA THR A 14 -9.79 25.20 -19.29
C THR A 14 -11.02 25.63 -18.49
N VAL A 15 -10.92 25.59 -17.17
CA VAL A 15 -12.01 25.96 -16.25
C VAL A 15 -11.49 26.97 -15.23
N GLY A 16 -12.19 28.10 -15.08
CA GLY A 16 -11.92 29.10 -14.04
C GLY A 16 -12.90 28.97 -12.88
N PHE A 17 -12.40 28.51 -11.73
CA PHE A 17 -13.15 28.39 -10.48
C PHE A 17 -13.00 29.66 -9.65
N LYS A 18 -14.07 30.46 -9.58
CA LYS A 18 -14.15 31.64 -8.72
C LYS A 18 -14.68 31.27 -7.34
N GLU A 19 -13.96 31.70 -6.31
CA GLU A 19 -14.40 31.66 -4.92
C GLU A 19 -14.19 33.05 -4.32
N ASP A 20 -15.25 33.61 -3.73
CA ASP A 20 -15.30 35.00 -3.27
C ASP A 20 -14.84 36.01 -4.35
N ASN A 21 -13.64 36.58 -4.24
CA ASN A 21 -13.08 37.57 -5.16
C ASN A 21 -11.94 37.02 -6.05
N PHE A 22 -11.48 35.78 -5.83
CA PHE A 22 -10.35 35.19 -6.56
C PHE A 22 -10.77 34.08 -7.51
N VAL A 23 -9.89 33.74 -8.46
CA VAL A 23 -10.09 32.66 -9.43
C VAL A 23 -8.88 31.73 -9.51
N VAL A 24 -9.15 30.43 -9.54
CA VAL A 24 -8.14 29.39 -9.80
C VAL A 24 -8.49 28.67 -11.08
N TYR A 25 -7.50 28.56 -11.97
CA TYR A 25 -7.66 27.90 -13.26
C TYR A 25 -7.18 26.46 -13.23
N SER A 26 -7.96 25.57 -13.84
CA SER A 26 -7.60 24.18 -14.14
C SER A 26 -7.53 23.98 -15.64
N ALA A 27 -6.64 23.08 -16.07
CA ALA A 27 -6.59 22.59 -17.43
C ALA A 27 -6.57 21.06 -17.41
N ILE A 28 -7.59 20.44 -18.00
CA ILE A 28 -7.72 18.99 -18.11
C ILE A 28 -7.92 18.58 -19.57
N ALA A 29 -7.68 17.32 -19.88
CA ALA A 29 -8.06 16.77 -21.18
C ALA A 29 -9.59 16.85 -21.35
N TYR A 30 -10.04 17.40 -22.48
CA TYR A 30 -11.44 17.45 -22.83
C TYR A 30 -11.91 16.07 -23.33
N ASP A 31 -12.93 15.52 -22.68
CA ASP A 31 -13.51 14.22 -23.01
C ASP A 31 -14.99 14.40 -23.35
N ILE A 32 -15.30 14.24 -24.64
CA ILE A 32 -16.65 14.39 -25.20
C ILE A 32 -17.64 13.35 -24.67
N THR A 33 -17.17 12.26 -24.07
CA THR A 33 -18.04 11.21 -23.52
C THR A 33 -18.60 11.59 -22.14
N LEU A 34 -18.06 12.64 -21.52
CA LEU A 34 -18.44 13.10 -20.21
C LEU A 34 -19.40 14.29 -20.29
N THR A 35 -20.31 14.35 -19.33
CA THR A 35 -21.15 15.53 -19.14
C THR A 35 -20.33 16.72 -18.65
N LYS A 36 -20.85 17.93 -18.85
CA LYS A 36 -20.24 19.17 -18.33
C LYS A 36 -19.98 19.07 -16.81
N GLN A 37 -20.95 18.57 -16.03
CA GLN A 37 -20.79 18.41 -14.58
C GLN A 37 -19.63 17.47 -14.22
N GLN A 38 -19.48 16.35 -14.94
CA GLN A 38 -18.38 15.42 -14.72
C GLN A 38 -17.01 16.04 -15.08
N LEU A 39 -16.96 16.83 -16.15
CA LEU A 39 -15.75 17.55 -16.54
C LEU A 39 -15.38 18.64 -15.53
N LEU A 40 -16.36 19.41 -15.05
CA LEU A 40 -16.17 20.39 -13.99
C LEU A 40 -15.69 19.73 -12.70
N GLN A 41 -16.26 18.59 -12.32
CA GLN A 41 -15.85 17.84 -11.14
C GLN A 41 -14.39 17.36 -11.25
N LYS A 42 -13.99 16.82 -12.42
CA LYS A 42 -12.59 16.44 -12.69
C LYS A 42 -11.63 17.63 -12.64
N ALA A 43 -12.01 18.76 -13.23
CA ALA A 43 -11.21 19.97 -13.22
C ALA A 43 -11.04 20.50 -11.78
N TYR A 44 -12.12 20.49 -11.00
CA TYR A 44 -12.11 20.91 -9.59
C TYR A 44 -11.20 20.01 -8.74
N GLU A 45 -11.23 18.69 -8.93
CA GLU A 45 -10.35 17.74 -8.23
C GLU A 45 -8.86 18.08 -8.39
N GLN A 46 -8.44 18.55 -9.57
CA GLN A 46 -7.06 18.92 -9.84
C GLN A 46 -6.62 20.16 -9.04
N VAL A 47 -7.52 21.10 -8.79
CA VAL A 47 -7.19 22.43 -8.23
C VAL A 47 -7.75 22.70 -6.84
N LYS A 48 -8.49 21.76 -6.24
CA LYS A 48 -9.09 21.94 -4.91
C LYS A 48 -8.06 22.40 -3.87
N LEU A 49 -6.89 21.74 -3.80
CA LEU A 49 -5.85 22.11 -2.84
C LEU A 49 -5.34 23.54 -3.07
N THR A 50 -5.25 23.97 -4.33
CA THR A 50 -4.87 25.34 -4.68
C THR A 50 -5.95 26.34 -4.25
N ILE A 51 -7.24 26.01 -4.45
CA ILE A 51 -8.37 26.84 -3.99
C ILE A 51 -8.34 26.97 -2.46
N GLU A 52 -8.16 25.87 -1.74
CA GLU A 52 -8.10 25.88 -0.28
C GLU A 52 -6.87 26.64 0.24
N TYR A 53 -5.73 26.55 -0.46
CA TYR A 53 -4.56 27.36 -0.14
C TYR A 53 -4.82 28.86 -0.36
N GLU A 54 -5.38 29.25 -1.52
CA GLU A 54 -5.71 30.65 -1.83
C GLU A 54 -6.67 31.26 -0.80
N LYS A 55 -7.64 30.50 -0.27
CA LYS A 55 -8.52 30.96 0.83
C LYS A 55 -7.77 31.39 2.10
N THR A 56 -6.54 30.90 2.30
CA THR A 56 -5.73 31.25 3.48
C THR A 56 -4.91 32.52 3.31
N LEU A 57 -4.84 33.05 2.09
CA LEU A 57 -4.06 34.24 1.77
C LEU A 57 -4.85 35.52 2.02
N GLU A 58 -4.15 36.57 2.41
CA GLU A 58 -4.72 37.92 2.53
C GLU A 58 -4.80 38.63 1.16
N GLU A 59 -3.90 38.27 0.24
CA GLU A 59 -3.84 38.80 -1.13
C GLU A 59 -3.82 37.64 -2.13
N HIS A 60 -4.68 37.72 -3.15
CA HIS A 60 -4.85 36.65 -4.14
C HIS A 60 -4.13 36.94 -5.45
N SER A 61 -3.60 35.88 -6.06
CA SER A 61 -2.82 35.98 -7.30
C SER A 61 -3.67 36.44 -8.49
N PHE A 62 -4.93 36.00 -8.55
CA PHE A 62 -5.86 36.31 -9.64
C PHE A 62 -7.23 36.68 -9.07
N ILE A 63 -7.62 37.94 -9.24
CA ILE A 63 -8.93 38.46 -8.80
C ILE A 63 -9.86 38.71 -9.98
N THR A 64 -11.16 38.61 -9.76
CA THR A 64 -12.15 38.85 -10.81
C THR A 64 -13.53 39.26 -10.28
N GLU A 65 -14.10 40.30 -10.88
CA GLU A 65 -15.47 40.74 -10.63
C GLU A 65 -16.50 39.99 -11.48
N LYS A 66 -16.07 39.11 -12.39
CA LYS A 66 -16.98 38.34 -13.25
C LYS A 66 -17.91 37.48 -12.40
N THR A 67 -19.19 37.43 -12.78
CA THR A 67 -20.16 36.48 -12.23
C THR A 67 -20.23 35.25 -13.13
N GLY A 68 -20.20 34.08 -12.53
CA GLY A 68 -20.22 32.80 -13.24
C GLY A 68 -21.46 31.96 -12.96
N GLU A 69 -21.54 30.80 -13.62
CA GLU A 69 -22.51 29.75 -13.32
C GLU A 69 -22.21 29.14 -11.94
N GLU A 70 -23.25 28.84 -11.17
CA GLU A 70 -23.07 28.18 -9.87
C GLU A 70 -22.57 26.74 -10.06
N PHE A 71 -21.54 26.36 -9.31
CA PHE A 71 -21.05 24.99 -9.27
C PHE A 71 -20.91 24.54 -7.82
N ILE A 72 -21.51 23.39 -7.54
CA ILE A 72 -21.45 22.74 -6.24
C ILE A 72 -20.59 21.48 -6.41
N PRO A 73 -19.37 21.45 -5.85
CA PRO A 73 -18.55 20.26 -5.87
C PRO A 73 -19.22 19.08 -5.17
N GLU A 74 -18.89 17.87 -5.61
CA GLU A 74 -19.32 16.66 -4.90
C GLU A 74 -18.81 16.65 -3.45
N GLN A 75 -19.55 15.96 -2.57
CA GLN A 75 -19.06 15.74 -1.20
C GLN A 75 -17.91 14.73 -1.19
N SER A 76 -16.98 14.91 -0.26
CA SER A 76 -15.88 13.97 -0.04
C SER A 76 -16.41 12.55 0.20
N LYS A 77 -15.89 11.59 -0.57
CA LYS A 77 -16.25 10.17 -0.50
C LYS A 77 -14.98 9.33 -0.42
N LEU A 78 -15.11 8.14 0.16
CA LEU A 78 -14.00 7.19 0.24
C LEU A 78 -13.54 6.85 -1.18
N ASN A 79 -12.26 7.00 -1.47
CA ASN A 79 -11.72 6.76 -2.81
C ASN A 79 -10.64 5.68 -2.80
N LYS A 80 -9.62 5.83 -1.93
CA LYS A 80 -8.43 4.98 -1.96
C LYS A 80 -7.93 4.62 -0.57
N LEU A 81 -7.56 3.36 -0.39
CA LEU A 81 -6.81 2.87 0.76
C LEU A 81 -5.32 2.80 0.40
N GLU A 82 -4.47 3.56 1.08
CA GLU A 82 -3.01 3.49 0.98
C GLU A 82 -2.44 2.79 2.21
N VAL A 83 -1.54 1.83 2.00
CA VAL A 83 -1.09 0.89 3.04
C VAL A 83 0.39 0.63 2.90
N ASP A 84 1.10 0.72 4.03
CA ASP A 84 2.43 0.17 4.24
C ASP A 84 2.31 -1.09 5.10
N PHE A 85 2.32 -2.25 4.44
CA PHE A 85 2.21 -3.55 5.10
C PHE A 85 3.44 -3.93 5.95
N ASN A 86 4.58 -3.26 5.78
CA ASN A 86 5.77 -3.51 6.61
C ASN A 86 5.64 -2.83 7.97
N LYS A 87 5.04 -1.63 8.00
CA LYS A 87 4.80 -0.86 9.22
C LYS A 87 3.43 -1.10 9.84
N LEU A 88 2.57 -1.84 9.16
CA LEU A 88 1.15 -1.99 9.48
C LEU A 88 0.48 -0.62 9.66
N GLN A 89 0.76 0.28 8.72
CA GLN A 89 0.20 1.63 8.70
C GLN A 89 -0.65 1.81 7.45
N GLY A 90 -1.77 2.49 7.59
CA GLY A 90 -2.65 2.79 6.47
C GLY A 90 -3.32 4.14 6.62
N LYS A 91 -3.73 4.68 5.48
CA LYS A 91 -4.54 5.90 5.41
C LYS A 91 -5.57 5.76 4.32
N VAL A 92 -6.73 6.33 4.56
CA VAL A 92 -7.85 6.38 3.64
C VAL A 92 -7.90 7.79 3.07
N ILE A 93 -7.97 7.87 1.75
CA ILE A 93 -7.90 9.12 1.00
C ILE A 93 -9.21 9.30 0.23
N ASP A 94 -9.71 10.54 0.18
CA ASP A 94 -10.87 10.91 -0.63
C ASP A 94 -10.52 11.12 -2.12
N GLN A 95 -11.52 11.48 -2.94
CA GLN A 95 -11.31 11.81 -4.35
C GLN A 95 -10.46 13.06 -4.57
N TYR A 96 -10.26 13.85 -3.51
CA TYR A 96 -9.53 15.11 -3.53
C TYR A 96 -8.11 15.02 -2.96
N GLY A 97 -7.67 13.82 -2.55
CA GLY A 97 -6.35 13.63 -1.95
C GLY A 97 -6.26 13.91 -0.45
N ASN A 98 -7.37 14.22 0.23
CA ASN A 98 -7.38 14.46 1.68
C ASN A 98 -7.41 13.14 2.45
N ILE A 99 -6.70 13.11 3.59
CA ILE A 99 -6.74 11.98 4.52
C ILE A 99 -8.06 12.02 5.29
N ILE A 100 -8.88 10.99 5.15
CA ILE A 100 -10.17 10.84 5.84
C ILE A 100 -9.98 10.13 7.18
N SER A 101 -9.13 9.09 7.22
CA SER A 101 -8.88 8.29 8.41
C SER A 101 -7.54 7.55 8.30
N THR A 102 -6.95 7.27 9.44
CA THR A 102 -5.77 6.40 9.60
C THR A 102 -6.10 5.08 10.31
N ASP A 103 -7.38 4.86 10.65
CA ASP A 103 -7.84 3.73 11.46
C ASP A 103 -8.07 2.49 10.59
N VAL A 104 -7.00 2.03 9.95
CA VAL A 104 -7.01 0.86 9.08
C VAL A 104 -6.81 -0.40 9.92
N ILE A 105 -7.71 -1.37 9.74
CA ILE A 105 -7.67 -2.64 10.47
C ILE A 105 -6.79 -3.61 9.69
N PHE A 106 -5.80 -4.18 10.38
CA PHE A 106 -4.92 -5.21 9.81
C PHE A 106 -5.27 -6.60 10.36
N SER A 107 -5.27 -7.60 9.47
CA SER A 107 -5.48 -9.00 9.85
C SER A 107 -4.64 -9.94 8.98
N ILE A 108 -4.42 -11.16 9.45
CA ILE A 108 -3.77 -12.22 8.67
C ILE A 108 -4.81 -13.26 8.27
N GLU A 109 -4.74 -13.71 7.02
CA GLU A 109 -5.57 -14.77 6.45
C GLU A 109 -4.71 -15.92 5.93
N SER A 110 -5.36 -17.07 5.72
CA SER A 110 -4.81 -18.30 5.12
C SER A 110 -3.87 -19.13 5.99
N THR A 111 -3.42 -18.64 7.14
CA THR A 111 -2.63 -19.43 8.08
C THR A 111 -2.89 -19.00 9.53
N ASN A 112 -2.67 -19.93 10.47
CA ASN A 112 -2.56 -19.64 11.90
C ASN A 112 -1.09 -19.53 12.37
N LYS A 113 -0.13 -19.71 11.46
CA LYS A 113 1.33 -19.63 11.70
C LYS A 113 1.89 -18.23 11.57
N ALA A 114 1.06 -17.24 11.28
CA ALA A 114 1.42 -15.84 11.32
C ALA A 114 0.31 -15.07 12.02
N ARG A 115 0.68 -14.11 12.87
CA ARG A 115 -0.24 -13.27 13.64
C ARG A 115 0.31 -11.86 13.80
N ILE A 116 -0.58 -10.91 14.08
CA ILE A 116 -0.20 -9.53 14.36
C ILE A 116 -0.20 -9.36 15.88
N GLU A 117 0.97 -9.06 16.44
CA GLU A 117 1.17 -8.78 17.87
C GLU A 117 1.97 -7.49 18.00
N GLU A 118 1.52 -6.58 18.88
CA GLU A 118 2.21 -5.30 19.16
C GLU A 118 2.61 -4.51 17.89
N ASN A 119 1.71 -4.45 16.92
CA ASN A 119 1.93 -3.80 15.63
C ASN A 119 3.13 -4.36 14.83
N LYS A 120 3.41 -5.65 14.98
CA LYS A 120 4.38 -6.41 14.20
C LYS A 120 3.78 -7.72 13.74
N ILE A 121 4.32 -8.26 12.65
CA ILE A 121 3.99 -9.59 12.17
C ILE A 121 4.93 -10.57 12.83
N VAL A 122 4.37 -11.55 13.52
CA VAL A 122 5.08 -12.66 14.14
C VAL A 122 4.76 -13.92 13.36
N GLU A 123 5.80 -14.61 12.90
CA GLU A 123 5.73 -15.86 12.14
C GLU A 123 6.28 -17.00 12.99
N ASP A 124 5.53 -18.11 13.05
CA ASP A 124 5.97 -19.35 13.69
C ASP A 124 6.74 -20.21 12.68
N GLU A 125 7.56 -21.13 13.21
CA GLU A 125 8.22 -22.14 12.36
C GLU A 125 7.21 -23.04 11.63
N VAL A 126 7.54 -23.38 10.39
CA VAL A 126 6.73 -24.19 9.49
C VAL A 126 7.54 -25.34 8.90
N GLU A 127 6.92 -26.52 8.77
CA GLU A 127 7.54 -27.70 8.16
C GLU A 127 7.66 -27.59 6.64
N LYS A 128 6.82 -26.77 6.03
CA LYS A 128 6.80 -26.48 4.59
C LYS A 128 6.53 -25.00 4.36
N ASP A 129 7.05 -24.46 3.26
CA ASP A 129 6.76 -23.09 2.84
C ASP A 129 5.26 -22.82 2.90
N THR A 130 4.87 -21.82 3.67
CA THR A 130 3.48 -21.52 3.99
C THR A 130 3.15 -20.11 3.54
N GLU A 131 2.24 -20.01 2.57
CA GLU A 131 1.77 -18.73 2.07
C GLU A 131 0.68 -18.14 2.98
N TYR A 132 0.70 -16.82 3.15
CA TYR A 132 -0.34 -16.10 3.88
C TYR A 132 -0.57 -14.72 3.28
N TYR A 133 -1.69 -14.10 3.67
CA TYR A 133 -2.02 -12.73 3.26
C TYR A 133 -2.15 -11.83 4.46
N ILE A 134 -1.51 -10.67 4.38
CA ILE A 134 -1.82 -9.54 5.26
C ILE A 134 -2.92 -8.75 4.58
N ILE A 135 -4.01 -8.52 5.30
CA ILE A 135 -5.18 -7.79 4.84
C ILE A 135 -5.22 -6.46 5.57
N ALA A 136 -5.45 -5.39 4.83
CA ALA A 136 -5.76 -4.08 5.36
C ALA A 136 -7.18 -3.70 4.93
N ARG A 137 -8.04 -3.35 5.90
CA ARG A 137 -9.45 -3.03 5.66
C ARG A 137 -9.83 -1.68 6.26
N TYR A 138 -10.69 -0.98 5.52
CA TYR A 138 -11.44 0.15 6.04
C TYR A 138 -12.81 0.21 5.34
N LYS A 139 -13.88 -0.08 6.08
CA LYS A 139 -15.24 -0.24 5.52
C LYS A 139 -15.19 -1.20 4.32
N ASP A 140 -15.60 -0.73 3.14
CA ASP A 140 -15.67 -1.52 1.90
C ASP A 140 -14.33 -1.55 1.13
N LEU A 141 -13.31 -0.82 1.58
CA LEU A 141 -11.98 -0.83 0.97
C LEU A 141 -11.12 -1.94 1.57
N GLU A 142 -10.49 -2.73 0.70
CA GLU A 142 -9.59 -3.82 1.09
C GLU A 142 -8.34 -3.81 0.22
N LYS A 143 -7.19 -4.07 0.85
CA LYS A 143 -5.94 -4.41 0.17
C LYS A 143 -5.32 -5.66 0.80
N LYS A 144 -4.67 -6.47 -0.03
CA LYS A 144 -3.97 -7.68 0.41
C LYS A 144 -2.51 -7.64 -0.04
N GLN A 145 -1.59 -8.11 0.81
CA GLN A 145 -0.21 -8.41 0.45
C GLN A 145 0.08 -9.87 0.74
N LYS A 146 0.50 -10.62 -0.28
CA LYS A 146 0.95 -12.00 -0.15
C LYS A 146 2.34 -12.04 0.49
N ARG A 147 2.55 -12.98 1.41
CA ARG A 147 3.85 -13.33 2.01
C ARG A 147 4.00 -14.84 2.13
N ILE A 148 5.23 -15.26 2.37
CA ILE A 148 5.61 -16.67 2.48
C ILE A 148 6.49 -16.81 3.72
N ILE A 149 6.10 -17.69 4.65
CA ILE A 149 6.98 -18.20 5.70
C ILE A 149 7.78 -19.34 5.08
N TYR A 150 9.10 -19.21 5.06
CA TYR A 150 9.98 -20.25 4.49
C TYR A 150 10.30 -21.30 5.55
N CYS A 151 10.23 -22.58 5.18
CA CYS A 151 10.66 -23.64 6.09
C CYS A 151 12.20 -23.72 6.16
N THR A 152 12.72 -23.96 7.37
CA THR A 152 14.15 -24.18 7.58
C THR A 152 14.52 -25.54 7.02
N LYS A 153 15.17 -25.58 5.85
CA LYS A 153 15.67 -26.85 5.30
C LYS A 153 16.83 -27.34 6.16
N ILE A 154 16.60 -28.36 6.98
CA ILE A 154 17.68 -29.17 7.56
C ILE A 154 18.32 -29.90 6.39
N VAL A 155 19.48 -29.43 5.94
CA VAL A 155 20.32 -30.19 5.00
C VAL A 155 20.90 -31.34 5.82
N GLU A 156 20.35 -32.55 5.67
CA GLU A 156 21.05 -33.75 6.15
C GLU A 156 22.41 -33.80 5.44
N GLU A 157 23.48 -33.54 6.20
CA GLU A 157 24.83 -33.73 5.71
C GLU A 157 24.98 -35.22 5.40
N LYS A 158 24.97 -35.59 4.11
CA LYS A 158 25.27 -36.96 3.69
C LYS A 158 26.66 -37.30 4.22
N ILE A 159 26.72 -38.13 5.26
CA ILE A 159 27.98 -38.66 5.77
C ILE A 159 28.61 -39.43 4.61
N GLY A 160 29.71 -38.90 4.07
CA GLY A 160 30.43 -39.53 2.97
C GLY A 160 30.91 -40.92 3.37
N PRO A 161 31.00 -41.88 2.43
CA PRO A 161 31.41 -43.25 2.71
C PRO A 161 32.79 -43.33 3.38
N GLU A 162 33.66 -42.33 3.16
CA GLU A 162 34.97 -42.20 3.80
C GLU A 162 34.87 -42.00 5.32
N LYS A 163 33.94 -41.16 5.80
CA LYS A 163 33.71 -40.96 7.24
C LYS A 163 33.16 -42.23 7.91
N VAL A 164 32.33 -43.00 7.19
CA VAL A 164 31.83 -44.31 7.65
C VAL A 164 32.97 -45.32 7.72
N ALA A 165 33.81 -45.41 6.69
CA ALA A 165 34.95 -46.31 6.65
C ALA A 165 35.98 -46.03 7.76
N ILE A 166 36.24 -44.74 8.07
CA ILE A 166 37.10 -44.36 9.20
C ILE A 166 36.49 -44.80 10.53
N ALA A 167 35.19 -44.62 10.73
CA ALA A 167 34.50 -45.06 11.94
C ALA A 167 34.55 -46.59 12.11
N GLU A 168 34.31 -47.34 11.04
CA GLU A 168 34.43 -48.80 11.04
C GLU A 168 35.87 -49.27 11.33
N ALA A 169 36.88 -48.60 10.75
CA ALA A 169 38.28 -48.90 10.99
C ALA A 169 38.70 -48.65 12.45
N ILE A 170 38.19 -47.57 13.08
CA ILE A 170 38.43 -47.28 14.50
C ILE A 170 37.81 -48.37 15.38
N VAL A 171 36.59 -48.83 15.06
CA VAL A 171 35.91 -49.90 15.79
C VAL A 171 36.68 -51.22 15.66
N ASP A 172 37.14 -51.58 14.46
CA ASP A 172 37.94 -52.79 14.25
C ASP A 172 39.29 -52.74 15.00
N LEU A 173 39.97 -51.59 14.98
CA LEU A 173 41.21 -51.39 15.72
C LEU A 173 41.02 -51.58 17.23
N ASN A 174 39.95 -51.02 17.80
CA ASN A 174 39.62 -51.18 19.22
C ASN A 174 39.31 -52.65 19.58
N ASN A 175 38.58 -53.37 18.73
CA ASN A 175 38.32 -54.80 18.94
C ASN A 175 39.59 -55.64 18.90
N ARG A 176 40.54 -55.29 18.03
CA ARG A 176 41.85 -55.97 17.94
C ARG A 176 42.72 -55.67 19.15
N LEU A 177 42.73 -54.43 19.64
CA LEU A 177 43.45 -54.05 20.86
C LEU A 177 42.91 -54.79 22.09
N GLN A 178 41.59 -54.88 22.26
CA GLN A 178 40.99 -55.65 23.37
C GLN A 178 41.34 -57.14 23.36
N LYS A 179 41.49 -57.74 22.17
CA LYS A 179 41.93 -59.16 22.05
C LYS A 179 43.39 -59.36 22.44
N ILE A 180 44.23 -58.34 22.32
CA ILE A 180 45.64 -58.38 22.74
C ILE A 180 45.76 -58.11 24.24
N GLU A 181 44.95 -57.20 24.79
CA GLU A 181 44.95 -56.87 26.22
C GLU A 181 44.24 -57.92 27.11
N GLY A 182 43.29 -58.68 26.56
CA GLY A 182 42.58 -59.76 27.27
C GLY A 182 43.19 -61.16 27.15
N GLY A 183 44.34 -61.29 26.48
CA GLY A 183 45.05 -62.55 26.28
C GLY A 183 46.26 -62.69 27.20
N ASN A 184 46.02 -62.89 28.50
CA ASN A 184 47.00 -63.41 29.46
C ASN A 184 46.28 -64.31 30.47
#